data_AF-A0A538JGQ7-F1
#
_entry.id   AF-A0A538JGQ7-F1
#
_cell.length_a   1.000
_cell.length_b   1.000
_cell.length_c   1.000
_cell.angle_alpha   90.00
_cell.angle_beta   90.00
_cell.angle_gamma   90.00
#
_symmetry.space_group_name_H-M   'P 1'
#
loop_
_entity.id
_entity.type
_entity.pdbx_description
1 polymer ?
#
loop_
_entity_poly.entity_id
_entity_poly.type
_entity_poly.pdbx_seq_one_letter_code
_entity_poly.pdbx_strand_id
1 'polypeptide(L)'
;MLVVAALSTGHKIGLLVMALIFIGFSLLAAFVFPRRNPDFPGDRGLSVFVVTSIVLFALMIAAVEVFGVESEAHKEHAAKLGHTK
;
A
#
# COMPACT_ATOMS: atom_id res chain seq x y z
N MET A 1 -10.35 -10.36 26.53
CA MET A 1 -8.91 -10.06 26.32
C MET A 1 -8.32 -10.60 25.00
N LEU A 2 -8.86 -11.67 24.40
CA LEU A 2 -8.40 -12.17 23.07
C LEU A 2 -8.73 -11.23 21.89
N VAL A 3 -9.86 -10.52 21.95
CA VAL A 3 -10.30 -9.61 20.87
C VAL A 3 -9.31 -8.47 20.64
N VAL A 4 -8.67 -7.93 21.68
CA VAL A 4 -7.73 -6.79 21.58
C VAL A 4 -6.41 -7.21 20.93
N ALA A 5 -5.90 -8.41 21.22
CA ALA A 5 -4.68 -8.94 20.59
C ALA A 5 -4.91 -9.28 19.10
N ALA A 6 -6.09 -9.81 18.77
CA ALA A 6 -6.51 -10.05 17.39
C ALA A 6 -6.76 -8.74 16.63
N LEU A 7 -7.30 -7.71 17.29
CA LEU A 7 -7.46 -6.36 16.73
C LEU A 7 -6.08 -5.74 16.42
N SER A 8 -5.16 -5.71 17.40
CA SER A 8 -3.81 -5.14 17.21
C SER A 8 -2.99 -5.84 16.12
N THR A 9 -3.14 -7.16 15.97
CA THR A 9 -2.41 -7.92 14.94
C THR A 9 -3.10 -7.81 13.58
N GLY A 10 -4.43 -7.89 13.54
CA GLY A 10 -5.23 -7.74 12.32
C GLY A 10 -5.10 -6.36 11.67
N HIS A 11 -4.96 -5.29 12.47
CA HIS A 11 -4.83 -3.92 11.96
C HIS A 11 -3.47 -3.69 11.30
N LYS A 12 -2.38 -4.16 11.93
CA LYS A 12 -1.02 -4.11 11.36
C LYS A 12 -0.91 -4.97 10.11
N ILE A 13 -1.55 -6.14 10.10
CA ILE A 13 -1.59 -7.01 8.92
C ILE A 13 -2.38 -6.37 7.79
N GLY A 14 -3.53 -5.75 8.08
CA GLY A 14 -4.36 -5.09 7.06
C GLY A 14 -3.61 -3.98 6.32
N LEU A 15 -2.94 -3.11 7.06
CA LEU A 15 -2.15 -2.02 6.46
C LEU A 15 -0.92 -2.54 5.70
N LEU A 16 -0.22 -3.54 6.25
CA LEU A 16 0.94 -4.15 5.58
C LEU A 16 0.55 -4.87 4.29
N VAL A 17 -0.57 -5.61 4.29
CA VAL A 17 -1.07 -6.31 3.10
C VAL A 17 -1.47 -5.32 2.01
N MET A 18 -2.19 -4.25 2.36
CA MET A 18 -2.54 -3.21 1.38
C MET A 18 -1.30 -2.51 0.82
N ALA A 19 -0.33 -2.19 1.68
CA ALA A 19 0.94 -1.62 1.23
C ALA A 19 1.69 -2.55 0.27
N LEU A 20 1.78 -3.86 0.57
CA LEU A 20 2.42 -4.83 -0.31
C LEU A 20 1.71 -4.98 -1.65
N ILE A 21 0.37 -4.99 -1.67
CA ILE A 21 -0.41 -5.03 -2.91
C ILE A 21 -0.16 -3.79 -3.75
N PHE A 22 -0.19 -2.60 -3.14
CA PHE A 22 0.04 -1.34 -3.83
C PHE A 22 1.46 -1.24 -4.39
N ILE A 23 2.47 -1.59 -3.58
CA ILE A 23 3.87 -1.61 -3.99
C ILE A 23 4.08 -2.64 -5.11
N GLY A 24 3.51 -3.84 -4.97
CA GLY A 24 3.58 -4.88 -5.99
C GLY A 24 2.97 -4.43 -7.31
N PHE A 25 1.78 -3.85 -7.28
CA PHE A 25 1.13 -3.27 -8.47
C PHE A 25 2.00 -2.19 -9.11
N SER A 26 2.56 -1.28 -8.30
CA SER A 26 3.46 -0.22 -8.79
C SER A 26 4.72 -0.78 -9.45
N LEU A 27 5.36 -1.79 -8.84
CA LEU A 27 6.54 -2.45 -9.42
C LEU A 27 6.21 -3.20 -10.71
N LEU A 28 5.07 -3.89 -10.76
CA LEU A 28 4.62 -4.57 -11.96
C LEU A 28 4.36 -3.54 -13.08
N ALA A 29 3.67 -2.44 -12.77
CA ALA A 29 3.40 -1.32 -13.66
C ALA A 29 4.67 -0.63 -14.16
N ALA A 30 5.67 -0.45 -13.29
CA ALA A 30 6.89 0.29 -13.60
C ALA A 30 7.97 -0.55 -14.29
N PHE A 31 8.06 -1.85 -13.99
CA PHE A 31 9.14 -2.70 -14.48
C PHE A 31 8.67 -3.85 -15.36
N VAL A 32 7.59 -4.54 -15.01
CA VAL A 32 7.19 -5.76 -15.73
C VAL A 32 6.46 -5.42 -17.01
N PHE A 33 5.53 -4.48 -16.96
CA PHE A 33 4.77 -4.08 -18.13
C PHE A 33 5.62 -3.33 -19.19
N PRO A 34 6.48 -2.35 -18.84
CA PRO A 34 7.30 -1.65 -19.82
C PRO A 34 8.41 -2.53 -20.42
N ARG A 35 8.87 -3.56 -19.68
CA ARG A 35 9.92 -4.47 -20.15
C ARG A 35 9.39 -5.61 -21.02
N ARG A 36 8.12 -6.00 -20.86
CA ARG A 36 7.49 -7.05 -21.69
C ARG A 36 6.82 -6.52 -22.95
N ASN A 37 6.42 -5.26 -22.97
CA ASN A 37 5.80 -4.66 -24.15
C ASN A 37 6.32 -3.20 -24.30
N PRO A 38 7.07 -2.88 -25.36
CA PRO A 38 7.57 -1.52 -25.59
C PRO A 38 6.43 -0.50 -25.81
N ASP A 39 5.23 -0.98 -26.11
CA ASP A 39 4.01 -0.20 -26.34
C ASP A 39 3.13 -0.06 -25.08
N PHE A 40 3.69 -0.22 -23.86
CA PHE A 40 2.92 -0.07 -22.61
C PHE A 40 2.96 1.36 -22.05
N PRO A 41 1.85 1.92 -21.54
CA PRO A 41 0.47 1.43 -21.52
C PRO A 41 -0.28 2.00 -22.72
N GLY A 42 -0.10 1.45 -23.93
CA GLY A 42 -0.66 2.00 -25.17
C GLY A 42 -2.16 2.28 -25.10
N ASP A 43 -2.71 3.03 -26.06
CA ASP A 43 -4.02 3.70 -25.99
C ASP A 43 -5.19 2.88 -25.44
N ARG A 44 -5.20 1.54 -25.63
CA ARG A 44 -6.25 0.65 -25.12
C ARG A 44 -6.04 0.16 -23.68
N GLY A 45 -4.80 0.16 -23.17
CA GLY A 45 -4.44 -0.29 -21.82
C GLY A 45 -4.39 0.84 -20.79
N LEU A 46 -4.23 2.10 -21.24
CA LEU A 46 -4.12 3.27 -20.37
C LEU A 46 -5.35 3.45 -19.46
N SER A 47 -6.56 3.32 -20.02
CA SER A 47 -7.79 3.50 -19.25
C SER A 47 -7.93 2.48 -18.12
N VAL A 48 -7.64 1.20 -18.40
CA VAL A 48 -7.69 0.13 -17.38
C VAL A 48 -6.63 0.34 -16.31
N PHE A 49 -5.42 0.77 -16.70
CA PHE A 49 -4.34 1.10 -15.76
C PHE A 49 -4.73 2.25 -14.83
N VAL A 50 -5.28 3.34 -15.38
CA VAL A 50 -5.71 4.50 -14.62
C VAL A 50 -6.84 4.13 -13.65
N VAL A 51 -7.86 3.42 -14.13
CA VAL A 51 -8.98 2.97 -13.28
C VAL A 51 -8.47 2.07 -12.15
N THR A 52 -7.60 1.11 -12.45
CA THR A 52 -7.04 0.21 -11.43
C THR A 52 -6.21 0.98 -10.40
N SER A 53 -5.43 1.97 -10.84
CA SER A 53 -4.64 2.84 -9.96
C SER A 53 -5.52 3.66 -9.03
N ILE A 54 -6.60 4.25 -9.56
CA ILE A 54 -7.57 5.02 -8.75
C ILE A 54 -8.26 4.13 -7.73
N VAL A 55 -8.67 2.92 -8.13
CA VAL A 55 -9.30 1.95 -7.22
C VAL A 55 -8.34 1.53 -6.11
N LEU A 56 -7.10 1.16 -6.45
CA LEU A 56 -6.07 0.80 -5.46
C LEU A 56 -5.76 1.97 -4.51
N PHE A 57 -5.73 3.19 -5.03
CA PHE A 57 -5.52 4.38 -4.22
C PHE A 57 -6.66 4.62 -3.22
N ALA A 58 -7.91 4.50 -3.67
CA ALA A 58 -9.08 4.62 -2.80
C ALA A 58 -9.10 3.52 -1.72
N LEU A 59 -8.74 2.29 -2.08
CA LEU A 59 -8.60 1.19 -1.12
C LEU A 59 -7.51 1.47 -0.08
N MET A 60 -6.39 2.08 -0.48
CA MET A 60 -5.32 2.46 0.44
C MET A 60 -5.75 3.56 1.40
N ILE A 61 -6.50 4.57 0.93
CA ILE A 61 -7.08 5.61 1.79
C ILE A 61 -8.03 4.97 2.81
N ALA A 62 -8.97 4.14 2.37
CA ALA A 62 -9.89 3.46 3.26
C ALA A 62 -9.16 2.58 4.30
N ALA A 63 -8.09 1.90 3.89
CA ALA A 63 -7.25 1.13 4.79
C ALA A 63 -6.55 2.01 5.84
N VAL A 64 -6.04 3.18 5.45
CA VAL A 64 -5.41 4.13 6.39
C VAL A 64 -6.42 4.79 7.31
N GLU A 65 -7.64 5.08 6.85
CA GLU A 65 -8.68 5.62 7.74
C GLU A 65 -9.11 4.60 8.79
N VAL A 66 -9.20 3.32 8.42
CA VAL A 66 -9.61 2.23 9.34
C VAL A 66 -8.45 1.77 10.23
N PHE A 67 -7.21 1.72 9.70
CA PHE A 67 -6.06 1.10 10.38
C PHE A 67 -4.92 2.08 10.73
N GLY A 68 -4.98 3.32 10.26
CA GLY A 68 -3.88 4.30 10.33
C GLY A 68 -3.68 4.97 11.68
N VAL A 69 -4.69 4.97 12.56
CA VAL A 69 -4.59 5.56 13.91
C VAL A 69 -3.48 4.90 14.74
N GLU A 70 -3.15 3.61 14.50
CA GLU A 70 -2.03 2.93 15.17
C GLU A 70 -0.67 3.05 14.42
N SER A 71 -0.66 3.48 13.16
CA SER A 71 0.56 3.62 12.34
C SER A 71 1.44 4.79 12.81
N GLU A 72 0.84 5.88 13.25
CA GLU A 72 1.55 7.06 13.75
C GLU A 72 2.44 6.73 14.96
N ALA A 73 1.99 5.82 15.84
CA ALA A 73 2.78 5.33 16.97
C ALA A 73 4.05 4.57 16.53
N HIS A 74 4.01 3.90 15.37
CA HIS A 74 5.16 3.18 14.81
C HIS A 74 6.14 4.12 14.08
N LYS A 75 5.62 5.17 13.41
CA LYS A 75 6.45 6.23 12.82
C LYS A 75 7.17 7.04 13.90
N GLU A 76 6.53 7.31 15.04
CA GLU A 76 7.16 8.00 16.17
C GLU A 76 8.30 7.17 16.78
N HIS A 77 8.15 5.84 16.86
CA HIS A 77 9.21 4.93 17.30
C HIS A 77 10.38 4.84 16.30
N ALA A 78 10.10 4.80 14.99
CA ALA A 78 11.13 4.83 13.95
C ALA A 78 11.87 6.18 13.90
N ALA A 79 11.15 7.29 14.12
CA ALA A 79 11.73 8.63 14.22
C ALA A 79 12.61 8.79 15.47
N LYS A 80 12.21 8.25 16.63
CA LYS A 80 13.03 8.23 17.84
C LYS A 80 14.29 7.36 17.70
N LEU A 81 14.24 6.27 16.94
CA LEU A 81 15.43 5.45 16.63
C LEU A 81 16.39 6.15 15.66
N GLY A 82 15.89 6.95 14.71
CA GLY A 82 16.70 7.68 13.73
C GLY A 82 17.39 8.94 14.27
N HIS A 83 16.84 9.54 15.33
CA HIS A 83 17.40 10.73 15.98
C HIS A 83 18.39 10.39 17.13
N THR A 84 18.59 9.10 17.43
CA THR A 84 19.56 8.62 18.42
C THR A 84 20.80 8.05 17.71
N LYS A 85 21.40 8.82 16.81
CA LYS A 85 22.76 8.59 16.29
C LYS A 85 23.58 9.86 16.45
#